data_AF-A0A931D174-F1
#
_entry.id   AF-A0A931D174-F1
#
_cell.length_a   1.000
_cell.length_b   1.000
_cell.length_c   1.000
_cell.angle_alpha   90.00
_cell.angle_beta   90.00
_cell.angle_gamma   90.00
#
_symmetry.space_group_name_H-M   'P 1'
#
loop_
_entity.id
_entity.type
_entity.pdbx_description
1 polymer ?
#
loop_
_entity_poly.entity_id
_entity_poly.type
_entity_poly.pdbx_seq_one_letter_code
_entity_poly.pdbx_strand_id
1 'polypeptide(L)'
;MVTKKDLTGMAQFLMMGLIGIIIAMVVNIFIGSTMMQTIISMIAVVIFTGLTAYDTQKLKNMAVTLPDNASGAMVRKGAIMGALSLYLDFMGLFIHLMHLLGVARE
;
A
#
# COMPACT_ATOMS: atom_id res chain seq x y z
N MET A 1 -21.49 19.25 6.27
CA MET A 1 -20.26 18.91 7.01
C MET A 1 -19.69 17.64 6.39
N VAL A 2 -18.61 17.74 5.61
CA VAL A 2 -17.89 16.56 5.11
C VAL A 2 -16.78 16.30 6.12
N THR A 3 -16.85 15.18 6.84
CA THR A 3 -15.84 14.80 7.82
C THR A 3 -14.50 14.63 7.11
N LYS A 4 -13.62 15.64 7.20
CA LYS A 4 -12.20 15.51 6.87
C LYS A 4 -11.56 14.67 7.97
N LYS A 5 -11.74 13.34 7.91
CA LYS A 5 -11.00 12.43 8.78
C LYS A 5 -9.54 12.55 8.38
N ASP A 6 -8.71 13.06 9.29
CA ASP A 6 -7.28 13.21 9.07
C ASP A 6 -6.66 11.82 8.96
N LEU A 7 -6.46 11.35 7.73
CA LEU A 7 -5.98 10.00 7.44
C LEU A 7 -4.49 9.83 7.79
N THR A 8 -3.81 10.92 8.16
CA THR A 8 -2.40 10.93 8.57
C THR A 8 -2.14 9.93 9.71
N GLY A 9 -3.03 9.85 10.70
CA GLY A 9 -2.90 8.86 11.79
C GLY A 9 -3.12 7.42 11.34
N MET A 10 -4.03 7.20 10.37
CA MET A 10 -4.27 5.88 9.82
C MET A 10 -3.12 5.41 8.92
N ALA A 11 -2.56 6.32 8.11
CA ALA A 11 -1.38 6.05 7.31
C ALA A 11 -0.17 5.68 8.17
N GLN A 12 0.06 6.39 9.28
CA GLN A 12 1.16 6.06 10.20
C GLN A 12 0.99 4.66 10.82
N PHE A 13 -0.24 4.30 11.22
CA PHE A 13 -0.53 2.96 11.74
C PHE A 13 -0.33 1.87 10.69
N LEU A 14 -0.81 2.10 9.46
CA LEU A 14 -0.64 1.16 8.34
C LEU A 14 0.83 0.98 7.95
N MET A 15 1.64 2.05 7.99
CA MET A 15 3.08 2.00 7.74
C MET A 15 3.82 1.20 8.83
N MET A 16 3.44 1.36 10.10
CA MET A 16 3.99 0.52 11.18
C MET A 16 3.59 -0.96 10.98
N GLY A 17 2.34 -1.21 10.60
CA GLY A 17 1.86 -2.55 10.28
C GLY A 17 2.59 -3.18 9.10
N LEU A 18 2.93 -2.41 8.06
CA LEU A 18 3.74 -2.85 6.93
C LEU A 18 5.12 -3.34 7.39
N ILE A 19 5.79 -2.60 8.27
CA ILE A 19 7.07 -3.01 8.86
C ILE A 19 6.91 -4.32 9.64
N GLY A 20 5.83 -4.45 10.43
CA GLY A 20 5.51 -5.69 11.15
C GLY A 20 5.35 -6.90 10.21
N ILE A 21 4.70 -6.71 9.06
CA ILE A 21 4.55 -7.76 8.04
C ILE A 21 5.91 -8.13 7.45
N ILE A 22 6.78 -7.17 7.15
CA ILE A 22 8.13 -7.44 6.64
C ILE A 22 8.91 -8.32 7.62
N ILE A 23 8.86 -8.00 8.92
CA ILE A 23 9.50 -8.82 9.96
C ILE A 23 8.88 -10.22 10.00
N ALA A 24 7.55 -10.33 9.98
CA ALA A 24 6.86 -11.62 9.98
C ALA A 24 7.20 -12.48 8.75
N MET A 25 7.34 -11.87 7.58
CA MET A 25 7.79 -12.56 6.36
C MET A 25 9.20 -13.11 6.52
N VAL A 26 10.14 -12.29 7.02
CA VAL A 26 11.52 -12.72 7.26
C VAL A 26 11.58 -13.88 8.26
N VAL A 27 10.85 -13.78 9.36
CA VAL A 27 10.75 -14.88 10.35
C VAL A 27 10.17 -16.15 9.71
N ASN A 28 9.14 -16.01 8.88
CA ASN A 28 8.50 -17.16 8.23
C ASN A 28 9.40 -17.84 7.18
N ILE A 29 10.43 -17.18 6.64
CA ILE A 29 11.42 -17.83 5.77
C ILE A 29 12.21 -18.90 6.54
N PHE A 30 12.52 -18.67 7.82
CA PHE A 30 13.24 -19.64 8.65
C PHE A 30 12.34 -20.75 9.19
N ILE A 31 11.07 -20.45 9.44
CA ILE A 31 10.10 -21.42 9.97
C ILE A 31 9.49 -22.28 8.85
N GLY A 32 9.19 -21.70 7.69
CA GLY A 32 8.54 -22.37 6.56
C GLY A 32 7.08 -22.75 6.80
N SER A 33 6.36 -22.07 7.70
CA SER A 33 4.99 -22.46 8.07
C SER A 33 3.95 -21.94 7.06
N THR A 34 3.22 -22.86 6.44
CA THR A 34 2.15 -22.51 5.49
C THR A 34 0.96 -21.83 6.19
N MET A 35 0.68 -22.19 7.45
CA MET A 35 -0.36 -21.54 8.25
C MET A 35 0.01 -20.08 8.55
N MET A 36 1.26 -19.84 8.96
CA MET A 36 1.76 -18.50 9.23
C MET A 36 1.78 -17.65 7.96
N GLN A 37 2.19 -18.20 6.82
CA GLN A 37 2.13 -17.51 5.53
C GLN A 37 0.71 -17.09 5.14
N THR A 38 -0.29 -17.94 5.41
CA THR A 38 -1.70 -17.63 5.16
C THR A 38 -2.18 -16.47 6.05
N ILE A 39 -1.83 -16.48 7.34
CA ILE A 39 -2.17 -15.39 8.28
C ILE A 39 -1.49 -14.09 7.87
N ILE A 40 -0.19 -14.13 7.54
CA ILE A 40 0.57 -12.98 7.06
C ILE A 40 -0.11 -12.39 5.81
N SER A 41 -0.52 -13.25 4.87
CA SER A 41 -1.17 -12.81 3.65
C SER A 41 -2.54 -12.17 3.89
N MET A 42 -3.35 -12.68 4.84
CA MET A 42 -4.62 -12.04 5.20
C MET A 42 -4.41 -10.62 5.75
N ILE A 43 -3.47 -10.47 6.69
CA ILE A 43 -3.17 -9.16 7.29
C ILE A 43 -2.59 -8.21 6.24
N ALA A 44 -1.72 -8.71 5.35
CA ALA A 44 -1.13 -7.95 4.26
C ALA A 44 -2.20 -7.37 3.33
N VAL A 45 -3.19 -8.17 2.93
CA VAL A 45 -4.27 -7.68 2.08
C VAL A 45 -5.01 -6.52 2.73
N VAL A 46 -5.34 -6.62 4.02
CA VAL A 46 -6.01 -5.53 4.76
C VAL A 46 -5.15 -4.27 4.81
N ILE A 47 -3.86 -4.40 5.15
CA ILE A 47 -2.94 -3.25 5.26
C ILE A 47 -2.72 -2.59 3.91
N PHE A 48 -2.35 -3.36 2.89
CA PHE A 48 -2.10 -2.81 1.56
C PHE A 48 -3.38 -2.20 0.98
N THR A 49 -4.57 -2.74 1.23
CA THR A 49 -5.84 -2.13 0.77
C THR A 49 -6.05 -0.75 1.42
N GLY A 50 -5.74 -0.65 2.72
CA GLY A 50 -5.76 0.63 3.43
C GLY A 50 -4.74 1.64 2.89
N LEU A 51 -3.52 1.18 2.60
CA LEU A 51 -2.46 2.01 2.02
C LEU A 51 -2.82 2.48 0.61
N THR A 52 -3.36 1.61 -0.24
CA THR A 52 -3.82 1.96 -1.59
C THR A 52 -4.93 3.01 -1.54
N ALA A 53 -5.88 2.89 -0.60
CA ALA A 53 -6.94 3.87 -0.41
C ALA A 53 -6.39 5.24 0.06
N TYR A 54 -5.34 5.24 0.87
CA TYR A 54 -4.64 6.45 1.29
C TYR A 54 -3.87 7.09 0.12
N ASP A 55 -3.08 6.30 -0.62
CA ASP A 55 -2.28 6.77 -1.74
C ASP A 55 -3.13 7.29 -2.90
N THR A 56 -4.30 6.67 -3.15
CA THR A 56 -5.29 7.19 -4.11
C THR A 56 -5.79 8.59 -3.72
N GLN A 57 -6.09 8.78 -2.43
CA GLN A 57 -6.53 10.09 -1.92
C GLN A 57 -5.41 11.12 -1.95
N LYS A 58 -4.19 10.72 -1.61
CA LYS A 58 -2.99 11.55 -1.69
C LYS A 58 -2.72 12.00 -3.13
N LEU A 59 -2.80 11.09 -4.11
CA LEU A 59 -2.62 11.42 -5.51
C LEU A 59 -3.70 12.37 -6.03
N LYS A 60 -4.96 12.13 -5.66
CA LYS A 60 -6.07 13.02 -5.97
C LYS A 60 -5.87 14.42 -5.38
N ASN A 61 -5.44 14.51 -4.12
CA ASN A 61 -5.18 15.79 -3.46
C ASN A 61 -4.02 16.51 -4.16
N MET A 62 -2.92 15.82 -4.45
CA MET A 62 -1.79 16.39 -5.20
C MET A 62 -2.22 16.93 -6.56
N ALA A 63 -3.08 16.20 -7.29
CA ALA A 63 -3.62 16.63 -8.59
C ALA A 63 -4.43 17.94 -8.50
N VAL A 64 -5.17 18.15 -7.41
CA VAL A 64 -6.04 19.33 -7.22
C VAL A 64 -5.29 20.52 -6.62
N THR A 65 -4.19 20.29 -5.90
CA THR A 65 -3.38 21.35 -5.25
C THR A 65 -2.25 21.90 -6.10
N LEU A 66 -2.09 21.42 -7.34
CA LEU A 66 -1.06 21.92 -8.25
C LEU A 66 -1.36 23.39 -8.63
N PRO A 67 -0.43 24.32 -8.39
CA PRO A 67 -0.57 25.71 -8.83
C PRO A 67 -0.68 25.80 -10.36
N ASP A 68 -1.51 26.72 -10.88
CA ASP A 68 -1.65 26.98 -12.33
C ASP A 68 -0.32 27.38 -13.01
N ASN A 69 0.67 27.83 -12.23
CA ASN A 69 2.02 28.18 -12.68
C ASN A 69 3.09 27.10 -12.40
N ALA A 70 2.69 25.90 -11.97
CA ALA A 70 3.62 24.80 -11.76
C ALA A 70 4.31 24.44 -13.07
N SER A 71 5.64 24.32 -13.05
CA SER A 71 6.38 23.92 -14.25
C SER A 71 5.89 22.54 -14.73
N GLY A 72 5.69 22.37 -16.04
CA GLY A 72 5.23 21.09 -16.61
C GLY A 72 6.10 19.90 -16.20
N ALA A 73 7.39 20.13 -15.90
CA ALA A 73 8.30 19.14 -15.35
C ALA A 73 7.93 18.68 -13.93
N MET A 74 7.49 19.60 -13.05
CA MET A 74 7.07 19.27 -11.69
C MET A 74 5.76 18.48 -11.67
N VAL A 75 4.79 18.87 -12.51
CA VAL A 75 3.53 18.15 -12.68
C VAL A 75 3.78 16.71 -13.14
N ARG A 76 4.61 16.55 -14.16
CA ARG A 76 4.94 15.24 -14.73
C ARG A 76 5.68 14.34 -13.73
N LYS A 77 6.62 14.90 -12.95
CA LYS A 77 7.32 14.15 -11.90
C LYS A 77 6.36 13.70 -10.79
N GLY A 78 5.44 14.57 -10.37
CA GLY A 78 4.41 14.23 -9.37
C GLY A 78 3.50 13.09 -9.82
N ALA A 79 3.03 13.14 -11.08
CA ALA A 79 2.20 12.09 -11.66
C ALA A 79 2.94 10.73 -11.75
N ILE A 80 4.21 10.74 -12.18
CA ILE A 80 5.03 9.50 -12.27
C ILE A 80 5.23 8.89 -10.89
N MET A 81 5.61 9.70 -9.89
CA MET A 81 5.81 9.22 -8.52
C MET A 81 4.52 8.68 -7.90
N GLY A 82 3.39 9.36 -8.13
CA GLY A 82 2.08 8.92 -7.68
C GLY A 82 1.67 7.59 -8.31
N ALA A 83 1.83 7.46 -9.63
CA ALA A 83 1.54 6.23 -10.35
C ALA A 83 2.43 5.07 -9.91
N LEU A 84 3.73 5.33 -9.66
CA LEU A 84 4.66 4.33 -9.15
C LEU A 84 4.23 3.81 -7.76
N SER A 85 3.80 4.69 -6.86
CA SER A 85 3.31 4.30 -5.53
C SER A 85 2.13 3.34 -5.63
N LEU A 86 1.12 3.72 -6.42
CA LEU A 86 -0.07 2.89 -6.68
C LEU A 86 0.28 1.54 -7.34
N TYR A 87 1.27 1.52 -8.22
CA TYR A 87 1.75 0.28 -8.84
C TYR A 87 2.38 -0.68 -7.82
N LEU A 88 3.22 -0.16 -6.92
CA LEU A 88 3.86 -0.97 -5.88
C LEU A 88 2.82 -1.52 -4.90
N ASP A 89 1.86 -0.69 -4.50
CA ASP A 89 0.74 -1.10 -3.66
C ASP A 89 -0.11 -2.21 -4.32
N PHE A 90 -0.42 -2.05 -5.61
CA PHE A 90 -1.16 -3.05 -6.37
C PHE A 90 -0.40 -4.37 -6.47
N MET A 91 0.90 -4.35 -6.77
CA MET A 91 1.73 -5.57 -6.80
C MET A 91 1.74 -6.25 -5.43
N GLY A 92 1.88 -5.48 -4.35
CA GLY A 92 1.83 -5.98 -2.97
C GLY A 92 0.51 -6.69 -2.69
N LEU A 93 -0.63 -6.05 -2.99
CA LEU A 93 -1.96 -6.67 -2.88
C LEU A 93 -2.06 -7.95 -3.69
N PHE A 94 -1.64 -7.90 -4.94
CA PHE A 94 -1.77 -9.00 -5.88
C PHE A 94 -1.04 -10.25 -5.40
N ILE A 95 0.21 -10.11 -4.95
CA ILE A 95 1.02 -11.24 -4.44
C ILE A 95 0.35 -11.88 -3.22
N HIS A 96 -0.14 -11.08 -2.28
CA HIS A 96 -0.76 -11.62 -1.07
C HIS A 96 -2.14 -12.23 -1.36
N LEU A 97 -2.91 -11.66 -2.29
CA LEU A 97 -4.14 -12.27 -2.80
C LEU A 97 -3.84 -13.60 -3.49
N MET A 98 -2.79 -13.70 -4.31
CA MET A 98 -2.39 -14.96 -4.94
C MET A 98 -2.03 -16.05 -3.92
N HIS A 99 -1.33 -15.70 -2.84
CA HIS A 99 -1.06 -16.65 -1.74
C HIS A 99 -2.33 -17.10 -1.02
N LEU A 100 -3.31 -16.22 -0.83
CA LEU A 100 -4.59 -16.55 -0.18
C LEU A 100 -5.49 -17.41 -1.07
N LEU A 101 -5.57 -17.08 -2.35
CA LEU A 101 -6.36 -17.81 -3.33
C LEU A 101 -5.73 -19.15 -3.72
N GLY A 102 -4.55 -19.46 -3.19
CA GLY A 102 -3.86 -20.73 -3.40
C GLY A 102 -3.13 -20.84 -4.75
N VAL A 103 -3.20 -19.82 -5.60
CA VAL A 103 -2.57 -19.83 -6.93
C VAL A 103 -1.04 -19.81 -6.85
N ALA A 104 -0.48 -19.28 -5.76
CA ALA A 104 0.97 -19.28 -5.50
C ALA A 104 1.42 -20.43 -4.56
N ARG A 105 0.59 -21.46 -4.33
CA ARG A 105 0.91 -22.61 -3.46
C ARG A 105 1.45 -23.83 -4.23
N GLU A 106 1.70 -23.70 -5.54
CA GLU A 106 2.31 -24.72 -6.40
C GLU A 106 3.62 -24.23 -7.03
#